data_AF-A0A0C4EY66-F1
#
_entry.id   AF-A0A0C4EY66-F1
#
_cell.length_a   1.000
_cell.length_b   1.000
_cell.length_c   1.000
_cell.angle_alpha   90.00
_cell.angle_beta   90.00
_cell.angle_gamma   90.00
#
_symmetry.space_group_name_H-M   'P 1'
#
loop_
_entity.id
_entity.type
_entity.pdbx_description
1 polymer ?
#
loop_
_entity_poly.entity_id
_entity_poly.type
_entity_poly.pdbx_seq_one_letter_code
_entity_poly.pdbx_strand_id
1 'polypeptide(L)'
;MSKIKLTKHLVKEHIKLWQECAKSQPHGASEELRALLRKAQESQKSCQKIMKQHELEAHVQGWNPWTVMKFMFPAKNGDKGKKRSSTSNNMRKSHNPRQWKKLMRVADTLDQAYNNMD
;
A
#
# COMPACT_ATOMS: atom_id res chain seq x y z
N MET A 1 -8.24 -15.56 -27.81
CA MET A 1 -7.99 -14.12 -28.07
C MET A 1 -6.50 -13.83 -27.95
N SER A 2 -5.85 -13.30 -28.98
CA SER A 2 -4.40 -13.01 -28.97
C SER A 2 -4.04 -11.89 -27.99
N LYS A 3 -2.92 -12.01 -27.27
CA LYS A 3 -2.43 -11.03 -26.26
C LYS A 3 -2.46 -9.58 -26.79
N ILE A 4 -2.11 -9.37 -28.06
CA ILE A 4 -2.11 -8.05 -28.73
C ILE A 4 -3.51 -7.40 -28.76
N LYS A 5 -4.58 -8.17 -28.98
CA LYS A 5 -5.94 -7.65 -29.02
C LYS A 5 -6.39 -7.18 -27.63
N LEU A 6 -6.00 -7.92 -26.59
CA LEU A 6 -6.27 -7.57 -25.19
C LEU A 6 -5.54 -6.27 -24.81
N THR A 7 -4.25 -6.15 -25.15
CA THR A 7 -3.48 -4.92 -24.90
C THR A 7 -4.10 -3.71 -25.57
N LYS A 8 -4.46 -3.82 -26.85
CA LYS A 8 -5.11 -2.71 -27.59
C LYS A 8 -6.45 -2.31 -26.98
N HIS A 9 -7.22 -3.27 -26.45
CA HIS A 9 -8.48 -2.97 -25.79
C HIS A 9 -8.24 -2.21 -24.47
N LEU A 10 -7.35 -2.72 -23.62
CA LEU A 10 -7.03 -2.10 -22.33
C LEU A 10 -6.46 -0.69 -22.47
N VAL A 11 -5.57 -0.46 -23.45
CA VAL A 11 -5.04 0.88 -23.74
C VAL A 11 -6.15 1.83 -24.17
N LYS A 12 -7.09 1.39 -25.02
CA LYS A 12 -8.24 2.21 -25.42
C LYS A 12 -9.15 2.56 -24.25
N GLU A 13 -9.40 1.62 -23.34
CA GLU A 13 -10.17 1.88 -22.13
C GLU A 13 -9.45 2.88 -21.22
N HIS A 14 -8.14 2.72 -21.05
CA HIS A 14 -7.34 3.65 -20.26
C HIS A 14 -7.35 5.08 -20.83
N ILE A 15 -7.23 5.23 -22.16
CA ILE A 15 -7.34 6.53 -22.84
C ILE A 15 -8.71 7.17 -22.62
N LYS A 16 -9.79 6.39 -22.69
CA LYS A 16 -11.14 6.90 -22.40
C LYS A 16 -11.26 7.41 -20.97
N LEU A 17 -10.78 6.63 -20.00
CA LEU A 17 -10.77 7.02 -18.59
C LEU A 17 -9.96 8.29 -18.35
N TRP A 18 -8.83 8.45 -19.04
CA TRP A 18 -8.05 9.68 -18.98
C TRP A 18 -8.83 10.88 -19.52
N GLN A 19 -9.47 10.77 -20.68
CA GLN A 19 -10.27 11.86 -21.26
C GLN A 19 -11.43 12.27 -20.34
N GLU A 20 -12.07 11.30 -19.70
CA GLU A 20 -13.15 11.54 -18.74
C GLU A 20 -12.63 12.20 -17.45
N CYS A 21 -11.46 11.77 -16.95
CA CYS A 21 -10.76 12.44 -15.86
C CYS A 21 -10.38 13.89 -16.22
N ALA A 22 -9.85 14.13 -17.42
CA ALA A 22 -9.46 15.46 -17.87
C ALA A 22 -10.66 16.42 -17.97
N LYS A 23 -11.82 15.91 -18.40
CA LYS A 23 -13.08 16.67 -18.43
C LYS A 23 -13.63 16.96 -17.04
N SER A 24 -13.52 16.02 -16.11
CA SER A 24 -14.02 16.17 -14.73
C SER A 24 -13.07 16.93 -13.81
N GLN A 25 -11.79 17.03 -14.15
CA GLN A 25 -10.76 17.77 -13.42
C GLN A 25 -11.12 19.26 -13.13
N PRO A 26 -11.65 20.07 -14.09
CA PRO A 26 -12.08 21.44 -13.82
C PRO A 26 -13.28 21.55 -12.87
N HIS A 27 -14.09 20.49 -12.72
CA HIS A 27 -15.21 20.48 -11.78
C HIS A 27 -14.76 20.27 -10.31
N GLY A 28 -13.46 20.12 -10.07
CA GLY A 28 -12.87 20.00 -8.74
C GLY A 28 -12.89 18.58 -8.18
N ALA A 29 -12.59 18.46 -6.89
CA ALA A 29 -12.47 17.18 -6.19
C ALA A 29 -13.83 16.55 -5.88
N SER A 30 -14.53 16.09 -6.93
CA SER A 30 -15.78 15.33 -6.84
C SER A 30 -15.54 13.84 -6.53
N GLU A 31 -16.50 13.20 -5.87
CA GLU A 31 -16.48 11.76 -5.64
C GLU A 31 -16.50 10.96 -6.96
N GLU A 32 -17.11 11.51 -8.00
CA GLU A 32 -17.11 10.94 -9.36
C GLU A 32 -15.71 10.91 -9.96
N LEU A 33 -14.97 12.03 -9.88
CA LEU A 33 -13.58 12.09 -10.31
C LEU A 33 -12.71 11.11 -9.52
N ARG A 34 -12.99 10.92 -8.22
CA ARG A 34 -12.31 9.92 -7.40
C ARG A 34 -12.56 8.50 -7.89
N ALA A 35 -13.80 8.18 -8.26
CA ALA A 35 -14.16 6.87 -8.82
C ALA A 35 -13.50 6.64 -10.19
N LEU A 36 -13.46 7.66 -11.05
CA LEU A 36 -12.78 7.61 -12.34
C LEU A 36 -11.27 7.38 -12.20
N LEU A 37 -10.61 8.09 -11.27
CA LEU A 37 -9.19 7.91 -10.99
C LEU A 37 -8.89 6.50 -10.45
N ARG A 38 -9.75 5.93 -9.61
CA ARG A 38 -9.60 4.53 -9.15
C ARG A 38 -9.71 3.54 -10.31
N LYS A 39 -10.70 3.69 -11.19
CA LYS A 39 -10.83 2.87 -12.40
C LYS A 39 -9.59 3.01 -13.29
N ALA A 40 -9.07 4.22 -13.45
CA ALA A 40 -7.85 4.48 -14.22
C ALA A 40 -6.62 3.78 -13.61
N GLN A 41 -6.50 3.75 -12.27
CA GLN A 41 -5.43 3.02 -11.58
C GLN A 41 -5.51 1.51 -11.79
N GLU A 42 -6.71 0.93 -11.73
CA GLU A 42 -6.93 -0.51 -11.98
C GLU A 42 -6.63 -0.89 -13.43
N SER A 43 -7.08 -0.06 -14.38
CA SER A 43 -6.76 -0.20 -15.80
C SER A 43 -5.25 -0.10 -16.05
N GLN A 44 -4.57 0.87 -15.43
CA GLN A 44 -3.12 1.02 -15.52
C GLN A 44 -2.38 -0.21 -14.96
N LYS A 45 -2.77 -0.72 -13.79
CA LYS A 45 -2.18 -1.96 -13.23
C LYS A 45 -2.38 -3.15 -14.16
N SER A 46 -3.55 -3.25 -14.77
CA SER A 46 -3.87 -4.34 -15.71
C SER A 46 -3.04 -4.24 -16.99
N CYS A 47 -2.84 -3.03 -17.51
CA CYS A 47 -1.91 -2.77 -18.62
C CYS A 47 -0.46 -3.11 -18.24
N GLN A 48 -0.01 -2.73 -17.04
CA GLN A 48 1.36 -2.99 -16.55
C GLN A 48 1.69 -4.48 -16.40
N LYS A 49 0.69 -5.35 -16.22
CA LYS A 49 0.90 -6.81 -16.23
C LYS A 49 1.29 -7.35 -17.61
N ILE A 50 0.96 -6.62 -18.68
CA ILE A 50 1.10 -7.07 -20.07
C ILE A 50 2.16 -6.26 -20.82
N MET A 51 2.33 -4.99 -20.46
CA MET A 51 3.17 -4.01 -21.16
C MET A 51 3.95 -3.16 -20.16
N LYS A 52 5.06 -2.56 -20.61
CA LYS A 52 5.85 -1.65 -19.76
C LYS A 52 5.11 -0.32 -19.57
N GLN A 53 5.31 0.29 -18.40
CA GLN A 53 4.67 1.55 -18.03
C GLN A 53 4.98 2.70 -19.00
N HIS A 54 6.22 2.79 -19.51
CA HIS A 54 6.64 3.87 -20.41
C HIS A 54 5.85 3.92 -21.73
N GLU A 55 5.52 2.76 -22.31
CA GLU A 55 4.70 2.67 -23.52
C GLU A 55 3.27 3.14 -23.25
N LEU A 56 2.73 2.81 -22.07
CA LEU A 56 1.40 3.26 -21.68
C LEU A 56 1.37 4.78 -21.44
N GLU A 57 2.36 5.32 -20.74
CA GLU A 57 2.44 6.77 -20.48
C GLU A 57 2.63 7.58 -21.76
N ALA A 58 3.35 7.06 -22.76
CA ALA A 58 3.45 7.68 -24.07
C ALA A 58 2.06 7.83 -24.75
N HIS A 59 1.14 6.89 -24.53
CA HIS A 59 -0.23 6.97 -25.06
C HIS A 59 -1.11 8.00 -24.35
N VAL A 60 -0.75 8.40 -23.13
CA VAL A 60 -1.56 9.32 -22.30
C VAL A 60 -0.81 10.63 -22.02
N GLN A 61 0.12 11.02 -22.89
CA GLN A 61 0.91 12.25 -22.76
C GLN A 61 1.60 12.41 -21.39
N GLY A 62 2.09 11.32 -20.81
CA GLY A 62 2.75 11.34 -19.49
C GLY A 62 1.78 11.49 -18.31
N TRP A 63 0.48 11.34 -18.52
CA TRP A 63 -0.50 11.40 -17.44
C TRP A 63 -0.35 10.22 -16.49
N ASN A 64 -0.30 10.53 -15.19
CA ASN A 64 -0.24 9.53 -14.12
C ASN A 64 -1.41 9.69 -13.14
N PRO A 65 -2.36 8.74 -13.09
CA PRO A 65 -3.54 8.83 -12.22
C PRO A 65 -3.18 8.80 -10.73
N TRP A 66 -2.03 8.25 -10.32
CA TRP A 66 -1.57 8.31 -8.93
C TRP A 66 -1.15 9.72 -8.52
N THR A 67 -0.45 10.42 -9.40
CA THR A 67 -0.04 11.82 -9.18
C THR A 67 -1.26 12.72 -9.08
N VAL A 68 -2.20 12.58 -10.01
CA VAL A 68 -3.45 13.36 -9.99
C VAL A 68 -4.29 13.05 -8.77
N MET A 69 -4.44 11.77 -8.41
CA MET A 69 -5.16 11.37 -7.19
C MET A 69 -4.55 11.99 -5.93
N LYS A 70 -3.21 12.02 -5.83
CA LYS A 70 -2.50 12.61 -4.69
C LYS A 70 -2.65 14.13 -4.63
N PHE A 71 -2.68 14.79 -5.78
CA PHE A 71 -2.85 16.24 -5.89
C PHE A 71 -4.29 16.66 -5.54
N MET A 72 -5.29 15.96 -6.08
CA MET A 72 -6.72 16.28 -5.89
C MET A 72 -7.24 15.83 -4.52
N PHE A 73 -6.77 14.70 -4.01
CA PHE A 73 -7.18 14.12 -2.73
C PHE A 73 -5.94 13.95 -1.83
N PRO A 74 -5.37 15.05 -1.31
CA PRO A 74 -4.30 14.93 -0.33
C PRO A 74 -4.83 14.12 0.84
N ALA A 75 -4.07 13.11 1.27
CA ALA A 75 -4.37 12.45 2.53
C ALA A 75 -4.39 13.55 3.60
N LYS A 76 -5.46 13.60 4.41
CA LYS A 76 -5.46 14.45 5.61
C LYS A 76 -4.23 14.05 6.40
N ASN A 77 -3.18 14.87 6.36
CA ASN A 77 -1.98 14.69 7.16
C ASN A 77 -2.35 15.03 8.61
N GLY A 78 -3.14 14.13 9.21
CA GLY A 78 -3.38 14.06 10.63
C GLY A 78 -2.43 13.02 11.20
N ASP A 79 -1.21 13.47 11.48
CA ASP A 79 -0.34 12.94 12.53
C ASP A 79 0.23 11.51 12.37
N LYS A 80 1.51 11.39 12.73
CA LYS A 80 2.28 10.16 12.95
C LYS A 80 2.75 9.43 11.68
N GLY A 81 3.94 9.81 11.23
CA GLY A 81 4.84 8.88 10.55
C GLY A 81 4.81 7.51 11.23
N LYS A 82 4.82 6.44 10.42
CA LYS A 82 4.78 5.01 10.79
C LYS A 82 4.78 4.81 12.31
N LYS A 83 3.60 4.70 12.94
CA LYS A 83 3.53 4.12 14.29
C LYS A 83 4.23 2.77 14.20
N ARG A 84 5.46 2.69 14.71
CA ARG A 84 6.21 1.43 14.80
C ARG A 84 5.28 0.40 15.39
N SER A 85 5.21 -0.77 14.76
CA SER A 85 4.35 -1.87 15.19
C SER A 85 4.51 -2.11 16.70
N SER A 86 3.40 -2.39 17.37
CA SER A 86 3.33 -2.68 18.81
C SER A 86 4.34 -3.76 19.22
N THR A 87 4.60 -4.71 18.32
CA THR A 87 5.62 -5.77 18.43
C THR A 87 7.02 -5.22 18.68
N SER A 88 7.43 -4.14 17.99
CA SER A 88 8.78 -3.56 18.18
C SER A 88 8.93 -2.83 19.51
N ASN A 89 7.84 -2.25 20.05
CA ASN A 89 7.84 -1.61 21.36
C ASN A 89 7.86 -2.65 22.49
N ASN A 90 7.17 -3.79 22.32
CA ASN A 90 7.23 -4.89 23.27
C ASN A 90 8.59 -5.60 23.28
N MET A 91 9.26 -5.76 22.13
CA MET A 91 10.62 -6.32 22.05
C MET A 91 11.62 -5.53 22.93
N ARG A 92 11.48 -4.20 22.97
CA ARG A 92 12.34 -3.32 23.79
C ARG A 92 12.04 -3.45 25.29
N LYS A 93 10.78 -3.69 25.66
CA LYS A 93 10.38 -3.97 27.06
C LYS A 93 10.81 -5.37 27.48
N SER A 94 10.72 -6.34 26.58
CA SER A 94 11.17 -7.72 26.77
C SER A 94 12.68 -7.81 26.97
N HIS A 95 13.48 -6.96 26.32
CA HIS A 95 14.93 -6.85 26.58
C HIS A 95 15.31 -6.22 27.94
N ASN A 96 14.36 -5.95 28.83
CA ASN A 96 14.67 -5.44 30.17
C ASN A 96 15.36 -6.52 31.01
N PRO A 97 16.64 -6.35 31.42
CA PRO A 97 17.38 -7.36 32.17
C PRO A 97 16.70 -7.76 33.48
N ARG A 98 15.90 -6.87 34.08
CA ARG A 98 15.14 -7.15 35.30
C ARG A 98 14.03 -8.17 35.10
N GLN A 99 13.38 -8.18 33.92
CA GLN A 99 12.32 -9.14 33.60
C GLN A 99 12.91 -10.52 33.31
N TRP A 100 14.01 -10.58 32.55
CA TRP A 100 14.76 -11.83 32.33
C TRP A 100 15.30 -12.42 33.63
N LYS A 101 15.82 -11.60 34.54
CA LYS A 101 16.27 -12.07 35.87
C LYS A 101 15.13 -12.69 36.68
N LYS A 102 13.91 -12.15 36.58
CA LYS A 102 12.73 -12.73 37.26
C LYS A 102 12.33 -14.07 36.63
N LEU A 103 12.32 -14.15 35.30
CA LEU A 103 12.04 -15.41 34.59
C LEU A 103 13.06 -16.50 34.91
N MET A 104 14.35 -16.17 34.89
CA MET A 104 15.42 -17.12 35.20
C MET A 104 15.34 -17.64 36.64
N ARG A 105 14.99 -16.79 37.61
CA ARG A 105 14.77 -17.24 39.01
C ARG A 105 13.62 -18.23 39.13
N VAL A 106 12.52 -18.01 38.40
CA VAL A 106 11.39 -18.95 38.42
C VAL A 106 11.81 -20.28 37.80
N ALA A 107 12.51 -20.26 36.67
CA ALA A 107 13.02 -21.49 36.03
C ALA A 107 13.99 -22.26 36.95
N ASP A 108 14.95 -21.55 37.57
CA ASP A 108 15.90 -22.12 38.52
C ASP A 108 15.21 -22.71 39.76
N THR A 109 14.16 -22.05 40.26
CA THR A 109 13.36 -22.57 41.39
C THR A 109 12.61 -23.84 41.02
N LEU A 110 12.06 -23.91 39.80
CA LEU A 110 11.38 -25.11 39.31
C LEU A 110 12.36 -26.27 39.09
N ASP A 111 13.54 -25.99 38.56
CA ASP A 111 14.59 -26.99 38.34
C ASP A 111 15.11 -27.55 39.67
N GLN A 112 15.37 -26.67 40.65
CA GLN A 112 15.73 -27.09 42.01
C GLN A 112 14.62 -27.90 42.69
N ALA A 113 13.36 -27.47 42.55
CA ALA A 113 12.23 -28.22 43.11
C ALA A 113 12.13 -29.62 42.50
N TYR A 114 12.34 -29.75 41.18
CA TYR A 114 12.34 -31.03 40.49
C TYR A 114 13.51 -31.92 40.93
N ASN A 115 14.73 -31.38 41.01
CA ASN A 115 15.93 -32.12 41.42
C ASN A 115 15.95 -32.49 42.91
N ASN A 116 15.11 -31.85 43.74
CA ASN A 116 14.93 -32.18 45.16
C ASN A 116 13.78 -33.18 45.41
N MET A 117 13.15 -33.71 44.35
CA MET A 117 12.11 -34.76 44.46
C MET A 117 12.68 -36.19 44.34
N ASP A 118 13.99 -36.37 44.45
CA ASP A 118 14.69 -37.66 44.61
C ASP A 118 15.00 -37.94 46.10
#